data_AF-A0A5C7K1Q9-F1
#
_entry.id   AF-A0A5C7K1Q9-F1
#
_cell.length_a   1.000
_cell.length_b   1.000
_cell.length_c   1.000
_cell.angle_alpha   90.00
_cell.angle_beta   90.00
_cell.angle_gamma   90.00
#
_symmetry.space_group_name_H-M   'P 1'
#
loop_
_entity.id
_entity.type
_entity.pdbx_description
1 polymer ?
#
loop_
_entity_poly.entity_id
_entity_poly.type
_entity_poly.pdbx_seq_one_letter_code
_entity_poly.pdbx_strand_id
1 'polypeptide(L)'
;MNILGILHRLWLPAVLIVVSCFMAPARADDDGEAATIGRLAAEILASPPDRHPRSISRHVLLGRTYFYVPAPCCDQYNRLYTAEGVYLCAPDGGVHGGGTRDRECPHLRIKRAAGTVVWQDPRPATRP
;
A
#
# COMPACT_ATOMS: atom_id res chain seq x y z
N MET A 1 23.22 -65.77 13.62
CA MET A 1 22.71 -65.50 14.97
C MET A 1 23.62 -64.44 15.61
N ASN A 2 23.03 -63.45 16.31
CA ASN A 2 23.65 -62.34 17.08
C ASN A 2 23.88 -61.06 16.24
N ILE A 3 22.92 -60.18 15.90
CA ILE A 3 21.85 -59.41 16.61
C ILE A 3 22.24 -58.40 17.71
N LEU A 4 23.52 -58.09 17.94
CA LEU A 4 23.89 -57.12 19.00
C LEU A 4 24.92 -56.08 18.53
N GLY A 5 24.48 -55.12 17.72
CA GLY A 5 25.33 -53.98 17.31
C GLY A 5 24.62 -52.83 16.59
N ILE A 6 23.28 -52.84 16.54
CA ILE A 6 22.49 -51.87 15.75
C ILE A 6 21.91 -50.75 16.66
N LEU A 7 22.15 -50.79 17.97
CA LEU A 7 21.42 -49.97 18.95
C LEU A 7 22.15 -48.72 19.49
N HIS A 8 23.06 -48.10 18.73
CA HIS A 8 23.62 -46.79 19.11
C HIS A 8 23.91 -45.85 17.93
N ARG A 9 23.01 -45.83 16.94
CA ARG A 9 23.00 -44.83 15.85
C ARG A 9 21.62 -44.20 15.66
N LEU A 10 20.87 -44.10 16.75
CA LEU A 10 19.72 -43.21 16.86
C LEU A 10 20.20 -41.97 17.60
N TRP A 11 20.32 -40.86 16.86
CA TRP A 11 19.95 -39.49 17.22
C TRP A 11 20.72 -38.53 16.29
N LEU A 12 19.97 -37.65 15.61
CA LEU A 12 20.41 -36.65 14.60
C LEU A 12 20.83 -37.25 13.24
N PRO A 13 19.94 -37.32 12.22
CA PRO A 13 19.49 -36.09 11.55
C PRO A 13 18.12 -36.23 10.85
N ALA A 14 17.04 -36.56 11.56
CA ALA A 14 15.70 -36.64 10.93
C ALA A 14 14.77 -35.47 11.31
N VAL A 15 15.13 -34.68 12.33
CA VAL A 15 14.27 -33.61 12.87
C VAL A 15 14.52 -32.24 12.19
N LEU A 16 15.60 -32.09 11.41
CA LEU A 16 16.04 -30.78 10.93
C LEU A 16 15.56 -30.36 9.52
N ILE A 17 14.73 -31.16 8.85
CA ILE A 17 14.27 -30.85 7.46
C ILE A 17 12.78 -30.50 7.37
N VAL A 18 11.94 -30.83 8.37
CA VAL A 18 10.48 -30.65 8.25
C VAL A 18 9.99 -29.23 8.63
N VAL A 19 10.84 -28.37 9.19
CA VAL A 19 10.45 -27.01 9.64
C VAL A 19 10.73 -25.91 8.59
N SER A 20 11.19 -26.24 7.38
CA SER A 20 11.61 -25.22 6.39
C SER A 20 10.48 -24.65 5.50
N CYS A 21 9.23 -25.09 5.63
CA CYS A 21 8.21 -24.76 4.62
C CYS A 21 6.87 -24.24 5.16
N PHE A 22 6.78 -23.86 6.45
CA PHE A 22 5.58 -23.22 6.97
C PHE A 22 5.72 -21.70 6.99
N MET A 23 4.99 -21.09 6.05
CA MET A 23 4.65 -19.67 5.91
C MET A 23 5.74 -18.69 5.47
N ALA A 24 5.80 -18.48 4.17
CA ALA A 24 6.02 -17.12 3.66
C ALA A 24 5.10 -16.82 2.46
N PRO A 25 3.86 -16.33 2.70
CA PRO A 25 3.15 -15.53 1.72
C PRO A 25 3.03 -14.11 2.27
N ALA A 26 3.94 -13.21 1.86
CA ALA A 26 3.78 -11.77 2.09
C ALA A 26 4.44 -10.89 1.02
N ARG A 27 5.26 -11.44 0.09
CA ARG A 27 6.08 -10.63 -0.80
C ARG A 27 5.36 -10.08 -2.05
N ALA A 28 4.28 -10.70 -2.50
CA ALA A 28 3.62 -10.28 -3.74
C ALA A 28 2.88 -8.94 -3.60
N ASP A 29 2.31 -8.68 -2.42
CA ASP A 29 1.58 -7.43 -2.16
C ASP A 29 2.56 -6.25 -1.96
N ASP A 30 3.72 -6.49 -1.34
CA ASP A 30 4.73 -5.45 -1.06
C ASP A 30 5.35 -4.86 -2.35
N ASP A 31 5.65 -5.71 -3.33
CA ASP A 31 6.23 -5.26 -4.62
C ASP A 31 5.22 -4.42 -5.44
N GLY A 32 3.95 -4.82 -5.42
CA GLY A 32 2.86 -4.08 -6.09
C GLY A 32 2.58 -2.73 -5.44
N GLU A 33 2.58 -2.67 -4.10
CA GLU A 33 2.44 -1.44 -3.36
C GLU A 33 3.58 -0.45 -3.65
N ALA A 34 4.84 -0.92 -3.63
CA ALA A 34 6.00 -0.08 -3.92
C ALA A 34 5.97 0.48 -5.36
N ALA A 35 5.59 -0.35 -6.35
CA ALA A 35 5.44 0.08 -7.72
C ALA A 35 4.35 1.16 -7.88
N THR A 36 3.22 0.99 -7.19
CA THR A 36 2.13 1.96 -7.18
C THR A 36 2.56 3.30 -6.58
N ILE A 37 3.21 3.29 -5.42
CA ILE A 37 3.72 4.50 -4.77
C ILE A 37 4.71 5.21 -5.70
N GLY A 38 5.65 4.47 -6.29
CA GLY A 38 6.65 5.02 -7.22
C GLY A 38 6.02 5.68 -8.44
N ARG A 39 5.02 5.04 -9.06
CA ARG A 39 4.29 5.60 -10.20
C ARG A 39 3.54 6.89 -9.84
N LEU A 40 2.82 6.89 -8.71
CA LEU A 40 2.07 8.05 -8.24
C LEU A 40 3.00 9.21 -7.87
N ALA A 41 4.13 8.92 -7.23
CA ALA A 41 5.16 9.91 -6.92
C ALA A 41 5.76 10.52 -8.19
N ALA A 42 6.06 9.70 -9.20
CA ALA A 42 6.56 10.17 -10.48
C ALA A 42 5.54 11.09 -11.20
N GLU A 43 4.24 10.76 -11.16
CA GLU A 43 3.17 11.61 -11.70
C GLU A 43 3.14 12.98 -11.01
N ILE A 44 3.25 13.00 -9.68
CA ILE A 44 3.32 14.23 -8.88
C ILE A 44 4.57 15.05 -9.26
N LEU A 45 5.72 14.42 -9.39
CA LEU A 45 6.98 15.10 -9.72
C LEU A 45 7.00 15.65 -11.14
N ALA A 46 6.27 15.03 -12.08
CA ALA A 46 6.12 15.52 -13.45
C ALA A 46 5.24 16.77 -13.57
N SER A 47 4.41 17.06 -12.55
CA SER A 47 3.59 18.27 -12.49
C SER A 47 4.34 19.41 -11.79
N PRO A 48 4.01 20.69 -12.08
CA PRO A 48 4.55 21.82 -11.33
C PRO A 48 4.38 21.65 -9.81
N PRO A 49 5.33 22.14 -9.00
CA PRO A 49 5.20 22.11 -7.55
C PRO A 49 4.07 23.05 -7.09
N ASP A 50 3.23 22.54 -6.20
CA ASP A 50 2.12 23.30 -5.64
C ASP A 50 2.56 24.19 -4.47
N ARG A 51 1.65 25.09 -4.08
CA ARG A 51 1.74 25.90 -2.85
C ARG A 51 1.88 25.04 -1.58
N HIS A 52 1.35 23.83 -1.58
CA HIS A 52 1.41 22.91 -0.46
C HIS A 52 2.15 21.63 -0.87
N PRO A 53 3.04 21.09 -0.03
CA PRO A 53 3.69 19.82 -0.32
C PRO A 53 2.64 18.72 -0.49
N ARG A 54 2.72 17.98 -1.60
CA ARG A 54 1.85 16.84 -1.85
C ARG A 54 2.34 15.61 -1.10
N SER A 55 1.44 14.68 -0.82
CA SER A 55 1.75 13.44 -0.11
C SER A 55 0.89 12.29 -0.61
N ILE A 56 1.38 11.07 -0.49
CA ILE A 56 0.58 9.85 -0.72
C ILE A 56 0.38 9.18 0.64
N SER A 57 -0.88 8.88 0.97
CA SER A 57 -1.23 8.19 2.22
C SER A 57 -1.74 6.79 1.94
N ARG A 58 -1.24 5.81 2.70
CA ARG A 58 -1.71 4.43 2.69
C ARG A 58 -2.77 4.24 3.76
N HIS A 59 -3.87 3.58 3.40
CA HIS A 59 -4.96 3.24 4.29
C HIS A 59 -5.27 1.76 4.17
N VAL A 60 -5.51 1.09 5.30
CA VAL A 60 -5.96 -0.31 5.33
C VAL A 60 -7.41 -0.36 5.79
N LEU A 61 -8.31 -0.83 4.92
CA LEU A 61 -9.73 -1.00 5.23
C LEU A 61 -10.15 -2.41 4.87
N LEU A 62 -10.77 -3.12 5.82
CA LEU A 62 -11.25 -4.49 5.61
C LEU A 62 -10.17 -5.44 5.06
N GLY A 63 -8.92 -5.26 5.51
CA GLY A 63 -7.77 -6.06 5.06
C GLY A 63 -7.23 -5.71 3.67
N ARG A 64 -7.74 -4.64 3.04
CA ARG A 64 -7.28 -4.17 1.72
C ARG A 64 -6.51 -2.86 1.85
N THR A 65 -5.43 -2.74 1.08
CA THR A 65 -4.66 -1.51 0.99
C THR A 65 -5.22 -0.57 -0.07
N TYR A 66 -5.29 0.71 0.28
CA TYR A 66 -5.65 1.80 -0.62
C TYR A 66 -4.64 2.95 -0.51
N PHE A 67 -4.37 3.59 -1.63
CA PHE A 67 -3.54 4.79 -1.69
C PHE A 67 -4.39 6.01 -2.00
N TYR A 68 -4.37 6.97 -1.07
CA TYR A 68 -5.06 8.24 -1.18
C TYR A 68 -4.08 9.33 -1.64
N VAL A 69 -4.46 10.02 -2.71
CA VAL A 69 -3.68 11.08 -3.35
C VAL A 69 -4.50 12.37 -3.32
N PRO A 70 -4.18 13.33 -2.43
CA PRO A 70 -4.79 14.64 -2.42
C PRO A 70 -4.52 15.37 -3.74
N ALA A 71 -5.55 16.06 -4.24
CA ALA A 71 -5.46 16.94 -5.37
C ALA A 71 -4.68 18.23 -5.00
N PRO A 72 -4.07 18.91 -5.99
CA PRO A 72 -3.34 20.16 -5.78
C PRO A 72 -4.22 21.31 -5.27
N CYS A 73 -5.53 21.28 -5.58
CA CYS A 73 -6.47 22.33 -5.23
C CYS A 73 -7.84 21.74 -4.81
N CYS A 74 -8.56 22.46 -3.95
CA CYS A 74 -9.80 22.01 -3.32
C CYS A 74 -10.97 21.83 -4.30
N ASP A 75 -10.90 22.45 -5.48
CA ASP A 75 -11.88 22.31 -6.57
C ASP A 75 -11.64 21.07 -7.44
N GLN A 76 -10.56 20.33 -7.20
CA GLN A 76 -10.20 19.09 -7.87
C GLN A 76 -10.46 17.88 -6.97
N TYR A 77 -10.69 16.72 -7.59
CA TYR A 77 -10.99 15.49 -6.88
C TYR A 77 -9.73 14.83 -6.32
N ASN A 78 -9.75 14.48 -5.03
CA ASN A 78 -8.74 13.62 -4.44
C ASN A 78 -8.97 12.18 -4.95
N ARG A 79 -7.90 11.45 -5.24
CA ARG A 79 -7.98 10.16 -5.93
C ARG A 79 -7.64 9.02 -4.99
N LEU A 80 -8.37 7.91 -5.10
CA LEU A 80 -8.13 6.68 -4.37
C LEU A 80 -7.74 5.56 -5.34
N TYR A 81 -6.67 4.84 -5.02
CA TYR A 81 -6.16 3.72 -5.81
C TYR A 81 -6.10 2.45 -4.96
N THR A 82 -6.20 1.28 -5.60
CA THR A 82 -5.94 -0.02 -4.98
C THR A 82 -4.43 -0.26 -4.80
N ALA A 83 -4.04 -1.36 -4.13
CA ALA A 83 -2.65 -1.78 -3.98
C ALA A 83 -1.94 -1.98 -5.34
N GLU A 84 -2.69 -2.48 -6.33
CA GLU A 84 -2.25 -2.73 -7.71
C GLU A 84 -2.21 -1.45 -8.56
N GLY A 85 -2.55 -0.31 -7.98
CA GLY A 85 -2.48 0.98 -8.65
C GLY A 85 -3.65 1.26 -9.59
N VAL A 86 -4.75 0.51 -9.47
CA VAL A 86 -5.99 0.77 -10.21
C VAL A 86 -6.71 1.94 -9.56
N TYR A 87 -7.12 2.93 -10.36
CA TYR A 87 -7.96 4.04 -9.89
C TYR A 87 -9.33 3.49 -9.49
N LEU A 88 -9.76 3.77 -8.26
CA LEU A 88 -11.04 3.31 -7.74
C LEU A 88 -12.09 4.42 -7.86
N CYS A 89 -11.86 5.56 -7.21
CA CYS A 89 -12.83 6.64 -7.15
C CYS A 89 -12.25 7.92 -6.50
N ALA A 90 -13.10 8.95 -6.42
CA ALA A 90 -12.83 10.20 -5.73
C ALA A 90 -13.71 10.37 -4.47
N PRO A 91 -13.18 10.12 -3.26
CA PRO A 91 -13.96 10.19 -2.03
C PRO A 91 -14.29 11.62 -1.58
N ASP A 92 -13.57 12.62 -2.07
CA ASP A 92 -13.76 14.04 -1.76
C ASP A 92 -12.99 14.98 -2.71
N GLY A 93 -12.94 16.26 -2.35
CA GLY A 93 -12.51 17.34 -3.23
C GLY A 93 -13.64 17.71 -4.20
N GLY A 94 -13.26 18.35 -5.30
CA GLY A 94 -14.20 18.90 -6.26
C GLY A 94 -14.85 20.20 -5.76
N VAL A 95 -15.51 20.93 -6.67
CA VAL A 95 -16.14 22.23 -6.37
C VAL A 95 -17.06 22.20 -5.15
N HIS A 96 -17.77 21.09 -4.92
CA HIS A 96 -18.70 20.93 -3.79
C HIS A 96 -18.06 20.30 -2.55
N GLY A 97 -16.78 19.92 -2.59
CA GLY A 97 -16.04 19.26 -1.50
C GLY A 97 -16.53 17.85 -1.12
N GLY A 98 -17.65 17.39 -1.70
CA GLY A 98 -18.31 16.12 -1.39
C GLY A 98 -17.81 14.91 -2.18
N GLY A 99 -16.89 15.09 -3.13
CA GLY A 99 -16.46 14.02 -4.05
C GLY A 99 -17.55 13.60 -5.05
N THR A 100 -17.14 12.92 -6.13
CA THR A 100 -17.87 11.90 -6.94
C THR A 100 -17.45 11.86 -8.40
N ARG A 101 -17.33 10.63 -8.96
CA ARG A 101 -17.90 10.32 -10.30
C ARG A 101 -18.17 8.83 -10.60
N ASP A 102 -18.00 7.87 -9.68
CA ASP A 102 -18.30 6.44 -9.97
C ASP A 102 -18.88 5.69 -8.75
N ARG A 103 -19.69 4.65 -8.99
CA ARG A 103 -20.57 3.92 -8.04
C ARG A 103 -19.85 3.16 -6.91
N GLU A 104 -18.52 3.20 -6.83
CA GLU A 104 -17.73 2.37 -5.90
C GLU A 104 -17.27 3.12 -4.64
N CYS A 105 -17.37 4.45 -4.59
CA CYS A 105 -17.02 5.25 -3.41
C CYS A 105 -18.05 5.42 -2.26
N PRO A 106 -19.30 4.87 -2.25
CA PRO A 106 -20.25 5.16 -1.16
C PRO A 106 -19.90 4.58 0.22
N HIS A 107 -19.13 3.50 0.27
CA HIS A 107 -18.94 2.71 1.49
C HIS A 107 -17.54 2.82 2.12
N LEU A 108 -16.55 3.30 1.36
CA LEU A 108 -15.18 3.47 1.84
C LEU A 108 -15.07 4.78 2.62
N ARG A 109 -15.21 4.68 3.95
CA ARG A 109 -15.03 5.80 4.90
C ARG A 109 -13.54 6.13 5.09
N ILE A 110 -12.80 6.36 4.00
CA ILE A 110 -11.34 6.56 3.99
C ILE A 110 -10.92 7.70 4.93
N LYS A 111 -11.72 8.78 5.01
CA LYS A 111 -11.49 9.93 5.90
C LYS A 111 -11.53 9.61 7.39
N ARG A 112 -12.22 8.53 7.78
CA ARG A 112 -12.28 8.06 9.17
C ARG A 112 -11.23 7.00 9.46
N ALA A 113 -10.61 6.43 8.44
CA ALA A 113 -9.53 5.48 8.60
C ALA A 113 -8.22 6.25 8.81
N ALA A 114 -7.47 5.90 9.86
CA ALA A 114 -6.12 6.42 10.04
C ALA A 114 -5.28 6.08 8.80
N GLY A 115 -4.70 7.10 8.17
CA GLY A 115 -3.78 6.95 7.06
C GLY A 115 -2.33 7.11 7.52
N THR A 116 -1.41 6.38 6.91
CA THR A 116 0.02 6.59 7.10
C THR A 116 0.59 7.25 5.85
N VAL A 117 1.28 8.38 6.00
CA VAL A 117 2.01 9.00 4.87
C VAL A 117 3.14 8.06 4.48
N VAL A 118 3.10 7.56 3.24
CA VAL A 118 4.12 6.63 2.69
C VAL A 118 5.05 7.33 1.71
N TRP A 119 4.68 8.53 1.26
CA TRP A 119 5.53 9.37 0.42
C TRP A 119 5.15 10.84 0.58
N GLN A 120 6.14 11.72 0.51
CA GLN A 120 5.98 13.16 0.57
C GLN A 120 6.81 13.82 -0.55
N ASP A 121 6.25 14.85 -1.18
CA ASP A 121 6.93 15.62 -2.22
C ASP A 121 8.18 16.29 -1.62
N PRO A 122 9.38 15.96 -2.12
CA PRO A 122 10.63 16.49 -1.57
C PRO A 122 10.88 17.95 -1.98
N ARG A 123 10.09 18.49 -2.91
CA ARG A 123 10.26 19.87 -3.40
C ARG A 123 9.72 20.87 -2.37
N PRO A 124 10.35 22.05 -2.21
CA PRO A 124 9.81 23.10 -1.36
C PRO A 124 8.47 23.60 -1.90
N ALA A 125 7.57 23.94 -0.98
CA ALA A 125 6.34 24.65 -1.30
C ALA A 125 6.66 25.95 -2.06
N THR A 126 5.93 26.22 -3.15
CA THR A 126 6.09 27.49 -3.87
C THR A 126 5.49 28.63 -3.04
N ARG A 127 6.26 29.73 -2.88
CA ARG A 127 5.79 30.95 -2.22
C ARG A 127 4.93 31.75 -3.22
N PRO A 128 3.79 32.34 -2.79
CA PRO A 128 2.96 33.18 -3.64
C PRO A 128 3.69 34.43 -4.14
#